data_AF-A0A371H0V7-F1
#
_entry.id   AF-A0A371H0V7-F1
#
_cell.length_a   1.000
_cell.length_b   1.000
_cell.length_c   1.000
_cell.angle_alpha   90.00
_cell.angle_beta   90.00
_cell.angle_gamma   90.00
#
_symmetry.space_group_name_H-M   'P 1'
#
loop_
_entity.id
_entity.type
_entity.pdbx_description
1 polymer ?
#
loop_
_entity_poly.entity_id
_entity_poly.type
_entity_poly.pdbx_seq_one_letter_code
_entity_poly.pdbx_strand_id
1 'polypeptide(L)'
;MELSENKDRCGLGYKVTKVDKIRIALEKKEKRLAHLENHDEDGEDDPKTPIKLRKLIKQESRIIHLHEEEIKIINLRTEDAKKEIKVGTTIKGSGRDKLVRLLLDYVDIFA
;
A
#
# COMPACT_ATOMS: atom_id res chain seq x y z
N MET A 1 -37.63 1.72 0.33
CA MET A 1 -36.71 0.77 0.99
C MET A 1 -35.40 0.83 0.22
N GLU A 2 -34.37 1.47 0.77
CA GLU A 2 -33.05 1.58 0.13
C GLU A 2 -32.37 0.21 0.08
N LEU A 3 -32.04 -0.27 -1.11
CA LEU A 3 -31.16 -1.42 -1.31
C LEU A 3 -29.72 -0.91 -1.27
N SER A 4 -29.04 -1.10 -0.14
CA SER A 4 -27.59 -0.87 -0.08
C SER A 4 -26.88 -1.91 -0.95
N GLU A 5 -26.32 -1.46 -2.08
CA GLU A 5 -25.56 -2.30 -3.01
C GLU A 5 -24.26 -2.78 -2.35
N ASN A 6 -24.28 -4.01 -1.88
CA ASN A 6 -23.14 -4.71 -1.30
C ASN A 6 -22.16 -5.24 -2.38
N LYS A 7 -21.35 -4.33 -2.95
CA LYS A 7 -20.39 -4.60 -4.03
C LYS A 7 -19.19 -5.50 -3.65
N ASP A 8 -19.10 -5.97 -2.39
CA ASP A 8 -17.99 -6.79 -1.86
C ASP A 8 -18.34 -8.28 -1.59
N ARG A 9 -19.54 -8.76 -1.93
CA ARG A 9 -19.90 -10.18 -1.70
C ARG A 9 -19.39 -11.06 -2.83
N CYS A 10 -18.22 -11.69 -2.66
CA CYS A 10 -17.92 -12.94 -3.36
C CYS A 10 -18.75 -14.08 -2.74
N GLY A 11 -19.18 -15.06 -3.55
CA GLY A 11 -20.20 -16.06 -3.19
C GLY A 11 -20.05 -16.74 -1.83
N LEU A 12 -21.17 -17.24 -1.31
CA LEU A 12 -21.40 -17.87 0.02
C LEU A 12 -21.69 -16.91 1.20
N GLY A 13 -21.90 -15.61 0.96
CA GLY A 13 -22.36 -14.68 2.01
C GLY A 13 -21.29 -14.28 3.03
N TYR A 14 -20.04 -14.66 2.78
CA TYR A 14 -18.88 -14.29 3.58
C TYR A 14 -18.48 -12.83 3.32
N LYS A 15 -18.21 -12.07 4.41
CA LYS A 15 -17.67 -10.71 4.34
C LYS A 15 -16.14 -10.77 4.42
N VAL A 16 -15.49 -10.82 3.26
CA VAL A 16 -14.03 -10.89 3.14
C VAL A 16 -13.38 -9.68 3.82
N THR A 17 -12.57 -9.90 4.87
CA THR A 17 -11.81 -8.84 5.54
C THR A 17 -10.54 -8.47 4.76
N LYS A 18 -9.86 -7.38 5.13
CA LYS A 18 -8.59 -6.97 4.48
C LYS A 18 -7.52 -8.08 4.57
N VAL A 19 -7.46 -8.81 5.69
CA VAL A 19 -6.54 -9.93 5.89
C VAL A 19 -6.88 -11.09 4.94
N ASP A 20 -8.16 -11.34 4.74
CA ASP A 20 -8.63 -12.39 3.82
C ASP A 20 -8.31 -12.07 2.37
N LYS A 21 -8.45 -10.79 1.96
CA LYS A 21 -8.03 -10.34 0.62
C LYS A 21 -6.54 -10.61 0.39
N ILE A 22 -5.70 -10.36 1.40
CA ILE A 22 -4.24 -10.61 1.32
C ILE A 22 -3.96 -12.12 1.23
N ARG A 23 -4.59 -12.92 2.08
CA ARG A 23 -4.43 -14.38 2.10
C ARG A 23 -4.83 -15.02 0.77
N ILE A 24 -6.00 -14.65 0.24
CA ILE A 24 -6.50 -15.15 -1.06
C ILE A 24 -5.55 -14.75 -2.20
N ALA A 25 -5.05 -13.50 -2.19
CA ALA A 25 -4.09 -13.05 -3.20
C ALA A 25 -2.75 -13.82 -3.11
N LEU A 26 -2.28 -14.11 -1.89
CA LEU A 26 -1.07 -14.89 -1.66
C LEU A 26 -1.21 -16.33 -2.17
N GLU A 27 -2.31 -17.01 -1.80
CA GLU A 27 -2.61 -18.38 -2.24
C GLU A 27 -2.78 -18.45 -3.77
N LYS A 28 -3.44 -17.47 -4.38
CA LYS A 28 -3.58 -17.38 -5.84
C LYS A 28 -2.22 -17.18 -6.54
N LYS A 29 -1.32 -16.42 -5.93
CA LYS A 29 0.05 -16.21 -6.44
C LYS A 29 0.87 -17.50 -6.32
N GLU A 30 0.75 -18.22 -5.21
CA GLU A 30 1.39 -19.52 -4.99
C GLU A 30 0.91 -20.56 -6.02
N LYS A 31 -0.40 -20.69 -6.22
CA LYS A 31 -0.98 -21.58 -7.24
C LYS A 31 -0.49 -21.27 -8.67
N ARG A 32 -0.38 -19.98 -9.02
CA ARG A 32 0.16 -19.55 -10.32
C ARG A 32 1.65 -19.87 -10.47
N LEU A 33 2.42 -19.78 -9.38
CA LEU A 33 3.83 -20.10 -9.39
C LEU A 33 4.07 -21.60 -9.52
N ALA A 34 3.29 -22.42 -8.81
CA ALA A 34 3.33 -23.87 -8.92
C ALA A 34 2.95 -24.36 -10.34
N HIS A 35 1.99 -23.73 -11.00
CA HIS A 35 1.63 -24.09 -12.38
C HIS A 35 2.75 -23.80 -13.40
N LEU A 36 3.59 -22.79 -13.13
CA LEU A 36 4.77 -22.48 -13.95
C LEU A 36 5.96 -23.41 -13.65
N GLU A 37 6.01 -23.99 -12.45
CA GLU A 37 7.04 -24.94 -12.03
C GLU A 37 6.83 -26.35 -12.61
N ASN A 38 5.59 -26.71 -12.95
CA ASN A 38 5.23 -28.04 -13.46
C ASN A 38 5.06 -28.11 -15.00
N HIS A 39 5.52 -27.10 -15.75
CA HIS A 39 5.34 -27.05 -17.22
C HIS A 39 6.54 -27.61 -18.01
N ASP A 40 7.29 -28.55 -17.43
CA ASP A 40 8.47 -29.15 -18.07
C ASP A 40 8.17 -30.42 -18.88
N GLU A 41 6.90 -30.85 -19.04
CA GLU A 41 6.57 -32.13 -19.71
C GLU A 41 5.31 -32.04 -20.61
N ASP A 42 5.40 -31.34 -21.76
CA ASP A 42 4.80 -31.76 -23.05
C ASP A 42 4.93 -30.63 -24.11
N GLY A 43 6.10 -30.53 -24.75
CA GLY A 43 6.27 -29.67 -25.93
C GLY A 43 7.71 -29.33 -26.22
N GLU A 44 8.27 -29.95 -27.25
CA GLU A 44 9.48 -29.50 -27.96
C GLU A 44 9.34 -28.03 -28.39
N ASP A 45 9.91 -27.07 -27.65
CA ASP A 45 10.67 -25.93 -28.20
C ASP A 45 11.30 -25.04 -27.09
N ASP A 46 12.63 -24.90 -27.17
CA ASP A 46 13.54 -23.96 -26.48
C ASP A 46 13.52 -23.87 -24.92
N PRO A 47 14.49 -24.46 -24.20
CA PRO A 47 14.63 -24.36 -22.73
C PRO A 47 15.03 -22.96 -22.23
N LYS A 48 15.01 -21.96 -23.12
CA LYS A 48 15.32 -20.56 -22.80
C LYS A 48 14.10 -19.75 -22.43
N THR A 49 12.90 -20.32 -22.35
CA THR A 49 11.71 -19.65 -21.78
C THR A 49 11.63 -19.88 -20.26
N PRO A 50 11.95 -18.88 -19.43
CA PRO A 50 13.26 -18.25 -19.35
C PRO A 50 13.70 -18.03 -17.90
N ILE A 51 14.92 -18.47 -17.58
CA ILE A 51 15.66 -18.08 -16.36
C ILE A 51 15.59 -16.56 -16.13
N LYS A 52 15.53 -15.77 -17.21
CA LYS A 52 15.38 -14.31 -17.18
C LYS A 52 14.03 -13.85 -16.61
N LEU A 53 12.90 -14.49 -16.94
CA LEU A 53 11.60 -14.15 -16.32
C LEU A 53 11.55 -14.57 -14.84
N ARG A 54 12.16 -15.71 -14.45
CA ARG A 54 12.26 -16.10 -13.03
C ARG A 54 12.99 -15.03 -12.19
N LYS A 55 14.07 -14.46 -12.72
CA LYS A 55 14.79 -13.33 -12.10
C LYS A 55 13.94 -12.06 -12.05
N LEU A 56 13.18 -11.76 -13.10
CA LEU A 56 12.27 -10.60 -13.13
C LEU A 56 11.10 -10.74 -12.16
N ILE A 57 10.49 -11.91 -12.04
CA ILE A 57 9.42 -12.19 -11.06
C ILE A 57 9.96 -12.06 -9.62
N LYS A 58 11.15 -12.59 -9.34
CA LYS A 58 11.81 -12.40 -8.04
C LYS A 58 12.07 -10.92 -7.76
N GLN A 59 12.41 -10.13 -8.78
CA GLN A 59 12.61 -8.69 -8.66
C GLN A 59 11.31 -7.91 -8.47
N GLU A 60 10.24 -8.20 -9.22
CA GLU A 60 8.91 -7.59 -9.03
C GLU A 60 8.27 -8.01 -7.69
N SER A 61 8.62 -9.19 -7.17
CA SER A 61 8.18 -9.62 -5.85
C SER A 61 8.85 -8.89 -4.70
N ARG A 62 9.79 -7.96 -4.97
CA ARG A 62 10.25 -6.99 -3.97
C ARG A 62 9.06 -6.12 -3.62
N ILE A 63 8.38 -6.50 -2.54
CA ILE A 63 7.34 -5.69 -1.92
C ILE A 63 8.00 -4.35 -1.62
N ILE A 64 7.61 -3.29 -2.33
CA ILE A 64 7.88 -1.92 -1.91
C ILE A 64 7.26 -1.78 -0.52
N HIS A 65 8.10 -1.88 0.50
CA HIS A 65 7.64 -1.70 1.87
C HIS A 65 7.11 -0.27 1.96
N LEU A 66 5.82 -0.12 2.27
CA LEU A 66 5.28 1.19 2.54
C LEU A 66 6.10 1.77 3.69
N HIS A 67 6.70 2.93 3.50
CA HIS A 67 7.47 3.55 4.57
C HIS A 67 6.50 3.92 5.69
N GLU A 68 6.64 3.28 6.85
CA GLU A 68 5.85 3.58 8.03
C GLU A 68 6.53 4.73 8.78
N GLU A 69 5.90 5.89 8.76
CA GLU A 69 6.37 7.08 9.47
C GLU A 69 5.31 7.50 10.49
N GLU A 70 5.74 7.81 11.72
CA GLU A 70 4.85 8.37 12.72
C GLU A 70 4.41 9.77 12.28
N ILE A 71 3.09 10.00 12.24
CA ILE A 71 2.47 11.28 11.86
C ILE A 71 2.06 12.03 13.12
N LYS A 72 2.43 13.31 13.22
CA LYS A 72 2.00 14.23 14.28
C LYS A 72 1.09 15.31 13.71
N ILE A 73 0.03 15.64 14.44
CA ILE A 73 -0.91 16.71 14.08
C ILE A 73 -0.43 18.00 14.74
N ILE A 74 -0.32 19.06 13.94
CA ILE A 74 0.01 20.41 14.39
C ILE A 74 -1.24 21.27 14.18
N ASN A 75 -1.74 21.86 15.25
CA ASN A 75 -2.80 22.85 15.16
C ASN A 75 -2.19 24.24 14.99
N LEU A 76 -2.56 24.93 13.91
CA LEU A 76 -2.04 26.24 13.54
C LEU A 76 -2.89 27.41 14.06
N ARG A 77 -4.07 27.18 14.65
CA ARG A 77 -4.94 28.25 15.16
C ARG A 77 -5.74 27.83 16.40
N THR A 78 -6.15 28.82 17.20
CA THR A 78 -7.01 28.64 18.38
C THR A 78 -8.39 28.11 18.00
N GLU A 79 -9.02 27.44 18.96
CA GLU A 79 -10.15 26.50 18.89
C GLU A 79 -11.36 26.89 18.03
N ASP A 80 -11.55 28.19 17.79
CA ASP A 80 -12.66 28.75 17.00
C ASP A 80 -12.59 28.37 15.50
N ALA A 81 -11.40 27.99 14.99
CA ALA A 81 -11.23 27.47 13.65
C ALA A 81 -10.08 26.45 13.59
N LYS A 82 -10.41 25.16 13.65
CA LYS A 82 -9.44 24.07 13.60
C LYS A 82 -8.72 24.04 12.25
N LYS A 83 -7.44 24.37 12.28
CA LYS A 83 -6.51 24.38 11.13
C LYS A 83 -5.39 23.40 11.42
N GLU A 84 -5.66 22.13 11.17
CA GLU A 84 -4.79 21.01 11.53
C GLU A 84 -3.98 20.50 10.33
N ILE A 85 -2.67 20.37 10.51
CA ILE A 85 -1.76 19.80 9.51
C ILE A 85 -1.13 18.51 10.04
N LYS A 86 -1.11 17.48 9.19
CA LYS A 86 -0.44 16.21 9.47
C LYS A 86 0.98 16.25 8.94
N VAL A 87 1.95 16.14 9.85
CA VAL A 87 3.38 16.20 9.53
C VAL A 87 4.06 14.92 9.98
N GLY A 88 4.82 14.31 9.09
CA GLY A 88 5.65 13.15 9.41
C GLY A 88 6.85 13.49 10.31
N THR A 89 7.32 12.52 11.08
CA THR A 89 8.40 12.67 12.07
C THR A 89 9.81 12.29 11.59
N THR A 90 9.97 11.92 10.33
CA THR A 90 11.28 11.63 9.70
C THR A 90 12.17 12.86 9.76
N ILE A 91 11.60 14.07 9.59
CA ILE A 91 12.31 15.33 9.80
C ILE A 91 12.43 15.59 11.31
N LYS A 92 13.67 15.65 11.82
CA LYS A 92 13.98 15.82 13.25
C LYS A 92 14.86 17.05 13.51
N GLY A 93 15.00 17.43 14.78
CA GLY A 93 15.86 18.54 15.23
C GLY A 93 15.46 19.89 14.62
N SER A 94 16.46 20.73 14.34
CA SER A 94 16.26 22.11 13.88
C SER A 94 15.52 22.23 12.54
N GLY A 95 15.55 21.20 11.70
CA GLY A 95 14.76 21.15 10.46
C GLY A 95 13.26 21.10 10.74
N ARG A 96 12.84 20.36 11.77
CA ARG A 96 11.44 20.26 12.18
C ARG A 96 10.97 21.59 12.77
N ASP A 97 11.78 22.22 13.61
CA ASP A 97 11.42 23.50 14.24
C ASP A 97 11.25 24.61 13.19
N LYS A 98 12.12 24.64 12.17
CA LYS A 98 11.99 25.56 11.04
C LYS A 98 10.70 25.32 10.24
N LEU A 99 10.34 24.05 10.01
CA LEU A 99 9.09 23.69 9.32
C LEU A 99 7.87 24.15 10.13
N VAL A 100 7.83 23.89 11.43
CA VAL A 100 6.72 24.33 12.28
C VAL A 100 6.57 25.85 12.25
N ARG A 101 7.68 26.59 12.33
CA ARG A 101 7.65 28.05 12.22
C ARG A 101 7.13 28.52 10.88
N LEU A 102 7.55 27.91 9.77
CA LEU A 102 7.05 28.25 8.44
C LEU A 102 5.54 28.03 8.31
N LEU A 103 5.02 26.92 8.85
CA LEU A 103 3.58 26.63 8.81
C LEU A 103 2.78 27.66 9.62
N LEU A 104 3.35 28.18 10.71
CA LEU A 104 2.75 29.25 11.52
C LEU A 104 2.87 30.65 10.87
N ASP A 105 3.94 30.92 10.12
CA ASP A 105 4.11 32.19 9.42
C ASP A 105 3.14 32.32 8.22
N TYR A 106 2.72 31.18 7.65
CA TYR A 106 1.91 31.09 6.43
C TYR A 106 0.57 30.38 6.66
N VAL A 107 -0.08 30.58 7.81
CA VAL A 107 -1.37 29.96 8.14
C VAL A 107 -2.44 30.21 7.08
N ASP A 108 -2.47 31.41 6.47
CA ASP A 108 -3.49 31.76 5.46
C ASP A 108 -3.32 31.05 4.11
N ILE A 109 -2.16 30.45 3.85
CA ILE A 109 -1.89 29.68 2.62
C ILE A 109 -2.21 28.21 2.84
N PHE A 110 -1.77 27.68 3.98
CA PHE A 110 -1.82 26.23 4.25
C PHE A 110 -3.10 25.79 4.95
N ALA A 111 -3.91 26.71 5.47
CA ALA A 111 -5.07 26.37 6.26
C ALA A 111 -6.18 27.40 6.17
#